data_AF-A0A2N7LBK7-F1
#
_entry.id   AF-A0A2N7LBK7-F1
#
_cell.length_a   1.000
_cell.length_b   1.000
_cell.length_c   1.000
_cell.angle_alpha   90.00
_cell.angle_beta   90.00
_cell.angle_gamma   90.00
#
_symmetry.space_group_name_H-M   'P 1'
#
loop_
_entity.id
_entity.type
_entity.pdbx_description
1 polymer ?
#
loop_
_entity_poly.entity_id
_entity_poly.type
_entity_poly.pdbx_seq_one_letter_code
_entity_poly.pdbx_strand_id
1 'polypeptide(L)'
;MRSYYPVVFIATYFCIFTNNVSANNQSGEHPWDKIFSPYSDDQSELALEKDHRWEICSRMTSSARIAAGAIYTQKNRDPKFKTPSDAADVKELLFDMYPINTETFEDQINQKIRDIAYSHWQTWTDVPYPTDVTIEKTAWNWCIKQPLKGFWELN
;
A
#
# COMPACT_ATOMS: atom_id res chain seq x y z
N MET A 1 -33.79 46.78 37.95
CA MET A 1 -33.59 46.59 36.49
C MET A 1 -32.17 46.13 36.25
N ARG A 2 -32.00 45.06 35.46
CA ARG A 2 -30.75 44.46 34.94
C ARG A 2 -29.86 43.75 35.97
N SER A 3 -29.28 42.60 35.69
CA SER A 3 -29.59 41.45 34.83
C SER A 3 -28.64 40.36 35.31
N TYR A 4 -29.16 39.17 35.56
CA TYR A 4 -28.38 37.97 35.83
C TYR A 4 -27.54 37.60 34.61
N TYR A 5 -26.29 37.16 34.81
CA TYR A 5 -25.73 35.93 34.21
C TYR A 5 -24.57 35.43 35.09
N PRO A 6 -24.66 34.22 35.67
CA PRO A 6 -23.52 33.61 36.35
C PRO A 6 -22.48 33.11 35.33
N VAL A 7 -21.22 33.24 35.73
CA VAL A 7 -20.05 32.67 35.08
C VAL A 7 -20.22 31.14 35.04
N VAL A 8 -20.32 30.57 33.85
CA VAL A 8 -20.19 29.12 33.64
C VAL A 8 -19.22 28.91 32.47
N PHE A 9 -17.94 28.85 32.79
CA PHE A 9 -16.97 28.23 31.89
C PHE A 9 -17.14 26.72 32.01
N ILE A 10 -17.94 26.12 31.12
CA ILE A 10 -17.99 24.68 30.95
C ILE A 10 -16.66 24.29 30.31
N ALA A 11 -15.71 23.84 31.13
CA ALA A 11 -14.52 23.16 30.65
C ALA A 11 -14.97 21.85 29.98
N THR A 12 -15.15 21.87 28.66
CA THR A 12 -15.27 20.66 27.87
C THR A 12 -13.92 19.96 27.91
N TYR A 13 -13.81 19.01 28.85
CA TYR A 13 -12.81 17.95 28.81
C TYR A 13 -13.04 17.17 27.50
N PHE A 14 -12.38 17.60 26.44
CA PHE A 14 -12.08 16.70 25.34
C PHE A 14 -11.11 15.67 25.91
N CYS A 15 -11.63 14.52 26.33
CA CYS A 15 -10.86 13.30 26.36
C CYS A 15 -10.46 12.99 24.92
N ILE A 16 -9.39 13.65 24.46
CA ILE A 16 -8.59 13.14 23.36
C ILE A 16 -8.05 11.83 23.92
N PHE A 17 -8.66 10.70 23.52
CA PHE A 17 -7.96 9.44 23.53
C PHE A 17 -6.78 9.60 22.58
N THR A 18 -5.68 10.14 23.09
CA THR A 18 -4.37 9.84 22.56
C THR A 18 -4.24 8.35 22.77
N ASN A 19 -4.56 7.56 21.75
CA ASN A 19 -4.05 6.21 21.67
C ASN A 19 -2.53 6.39 21.74
N ASN A 20 -1.98 6.22 22.95
CA ASN A 20 -0.58 5.97 23.16
C ASN A 20 -0.30 4.64 22.43
N VAL A 21 -0.12 4.72 21.12
CA VAL A 21 0.74 3.78 20.42
C VAL A 21 2.16 4.17 20.82
N SER A 22 2.46 3.92 22.09
CA SER A 22 3.83 3.70 22.54
C SER A 22 4.23 2.32 22.01
N ALA A 23 4.43 2.24 20.70
CA ALA A 23 5.28 1.23 20.11
C ALA A 23 6.60 1.95 19.81
N ASN A 24 7.39 2.10 20.87
CA ASN A 24 8.81 2.39 20.78
C ASN A 24 9.48 1.17 20.10
N ASN A 25 9.47 1.13 18.77
CA ASN A 25 10.38 0.31 17.98
C ASN A 25 11.19 1.27 17.10
N GLN A 26 12.35 1.67 17.59
CA GLN A 26 13.42 2.16 16.75
C GLN A 26 13.91 1.01 15.86
N SER A 27 13.38 0.90 14.65
CA SER A 27 14.05 0.35 13.47
C SER A 27 13.32 0.89 12.24
N GLY A 28 14.02 1.06 11.12
CA GLY A 28 13.43 1.52 9.86
C GLY A 28 12.49 0.49 9.20
N GLU A 29 11.73 -0.27 9.99
CA GLU A 29 10.78 -1.28 9.52
C GLU A 29 9.54 -0.60 8.95
N HIS A 30 9.27 -0.83 7.67
CA HIS A 30 8.05 -0.34 7.06
C HIS A 30 6.86 -1.20 7.46
N PRO A 31 5.64 -0.64 7.47
CA PRO A 31 4.40 -1.38 7.73
C PRO A 31 4.31 -2.71 6.95
N TRP A 32 4.62 -2.69 5.66
CA TRP A 32 4.54 -3.85 4.78
C TRP A 32 5.63 -4.91 5.01
N ASP A 33 6.66 -4.63 5.82
CA ASP A 33 7.73 -5.58 6.15
C ASP A 33 7.39 -6.41 7.40
N LYS A 34 6.31 -6.07 8.11
CA LYS A 34 5.90 -6.75 9.33
C LYS A 34 5.28 -8.11 9.02
N ILE A 35 5.75 -9.14 9.72
CA ILE A 35 5.21 -10.51 9.62
C ILE A 35 3.75 -10.57 10.06
N PHE A 36 3.37 -9.79 11.08
CA PHE A 36 2.01 -9.75 11.61
C PHE A 36 1.45 -8.33 11.55
N SER A 37 0.15 -8.22 11.25
CA SER A 37 -0.54 -6.94 11.31
C SER A 37 -0.73 -6.50 12.78
N PRO A 38 -0.92 -5.20 13.04
CA PRO A 38 -1.25 -4.72 14.38
C PRO A 38 -2.67 -5.09 14.85
N TYR A 39 -3.45 -5.78 14.01
CA TYR A 39 -4.85 -6.14 14.27
C TYR A 39 -5.03 -7.65 14.52
N SER A 40 -3.97 -8.46 14.38
CA SER A 40 -4.03 -9.93 14.42
C SER A 40 -4.60 -10.51 15.72
N ASP A 41 -4.43 -9.82 16.83
CA ASP A 41 -4.82 -10.30 18.16
C ASP A 41 -6.26 -9.93 18.54
N ASP A 42 -6.92 -9.08 17.76
CA ASP A 42 -8.28 -8.59 17.99
C ASP A 42 -9.27 -9.34 17.07
N GLN A 43 -10.22 -10.04 17.68
CA GLN A 43 -11.22 -10.87 16.98
C GLN A 43 -12.50 -10.09 16.63
N SER A 44 -12.54 -8.78 16.86
CA SER A 44 -13.67 -7.96 16.42
C SER A 44 -13.77 -7.92 14.89
N GLU A 45 -14.98 -7.85 14.37
CA GLU A 45 -15.23 -7.77 12.92
C GLU A 45 -14.41 -6.64 12.29
N LEU A 46 -14.40 -5.46 12.92
CA LEU A 46 -13.63 -4.30 12.47
C LEU A 46 -12.11 -4.55 12.42
N ALA A 47 -11.57 -5.32 13.37
CA ALA A 47 -10.15 -5.66 13.38
C ALA A 47 -9.82 -6.65 12.26
N LEU A 48 -10.67 -7.65 12.03
CA LEU A 48 -10.54 -8.57 10.90
C LEU A 48 -10.57 -7.85 9.55
N GLU A 49 -11.45 -6.85 9.36
CA GLU A 49 -11.45 -6.09 8.09
C GLU A 49 -10.13 -5.32 7.88
N LYS A 50 -9.59 -4.76 8.98
CA LYS A 50 -8.33 -4.01 8.93
C LYS A 50 -7.12 -4.92 8.74
N ASP A 51 -7.15 -6.11 9.30
CA ASP A 51 -6.17 -7.17 9.12
C ASP A 51 -6.14 -7.63 7.67
N HIS A 52 -7.31 -7.92 7.08
CA HIS A 52 -7.44 -8.31 5.68
C HIS A 52 -6.93 -7.21 4.73
N ARG A 53 -7.32 -5.95 4.97
CA ARG A 53 -6.76 -4.81 4.23
C ARG A 53 -5.24 -4.74 4.38
N TRP A 54 -4.71 -4.92 5.58
CA TRP A 54 -3.28 -4.88 5.83
C TRP A 54 -2.54 -5.91 5.00
N GLU A 55 -3.02 -7.16 5.00
CA GLU A 55 -2.46 -8.24 4.21
C GLU A 55 -2.45 -7.91 2.71
N ILE A 56 -3.58 -7.49 2.16
CA ILE A 56 -3.70 -7.13 0.74
C ILE A 56 -2.75 -5.96 0.41
N CYS A 57 -2.68 -4.94 1.27
CA CYS A 57 -1.78 -3.81 1.04
C CYS A 57 -0.30 -4.20 1.10
N SER A 58 0.09 -5.11 1.99
CA SER A 58 1.45 -5.66 2.03
C SER A 58 1.77 -6.47 0.76
N ARG A 59 0.83 -7.28 0.26
CA ARG A 59 0.99 -8.01 -1.01
C ARG A 59 1.10 -7.06 -2.21
N MET A 60 0.33 -5.96 -2.19
CA MET A 60 0.37 -4.94 -3.23
C MET A 60 1.73 -4.25 -3.32
N THR A 61 2.42 -3.97 -2.20
CA THR A 61 3.76 -3.35 -2.25
C THR A 61 4.77 -4.25 -2.95
N SER A 62 4.77 -5.54 -2.61
CA SER A 62 5.62 -6.55 -3.27
C SER A 62 5.31 -6.66 -4.76
N SER A 63 4.02 -6.71 -5.11
CA SER A 63 3.56 -6.77 -6.50
C SER A 63 4.01 -5.57 -7.32
N ALA A 64 3.88 -4.35 -6.77
CA ALA A 64 4.37 -3.14 -7.41
C ALA A 64 5.89 -3.16 -7.61
N ARG A 65 6.65 -3.65 -6.63
CA ARG A 65 8.12 -3.80 -6.74
C ARG A 65 8.51 -4.79 -7.83
N ILE A 66 7.86 -5.95 -7.89
CA ILE A 66 8.11 -6.98 -8.91
C ILE A 66 7.80 -6.43 -10.31
N ALA A 67 6.64 -5.78 -10.46
CA ALA A 67 6.22 -5.18 -11.71
C ALA A 67 7.20 -4.09 -12.18
N ALA A 68 7.63 -3.21 -11.29
CA ALA A 68 8.64 -2.19 -11.57
C ALA A 68 9.99 -2.81 -11.98
N GLY A 69 10.40 -3.89 -11.31
CA GLY A 69 11.62 -4.64 -11.64
C GLY A 69 11.57 -5.25 -13.03
N ALA A 70 10.44 -5.84 -13.42
CA ALA A 70 10.26 -6.37 -14.77
C ALA A 70 10.46 -5.27 -15.84
N ILE A 71 9.89 -4.09 -15.64
CA ILE A 71 10.07 -2.93 -16.55
C ILE A 71 11.53 -2.45 -16.54
N TYR A 72 12.15 -2.36 -15.36
CA TYR A 72 13.56 -1.96 -15.25
C TYR A 72 14.46 -2.89 -16.04
N THR A 73 14.33 -4.21 -15.82
CA THR A 73 15.09 -5.24 -16.53
C THR A 73 14.87 -5.12 -18.03
N GLN A 74 13.62 -4.95 -18.48
CA GLN A 74 13.29 -4.78 -19.89
C GLN A 74 14.02 -3.58 -20.52
N LYS A 75 13.94 -2.41 -19.87
CA LYS A 75 14.50 -1.17 -20.40
C LYS A 75 16.02 -1.17 -20.41
N ASN A 76 16.64 -1.67 -19.34
CA ASN A 76 18.09 -1.65 -19.14
C ASN A 76 18.82 -2.90 -19.67
N ARG A 77 18.11 -3.90 -20.22
CA ARG A 77 18.75 -5.04 -20.89
C ARG A 77 19.65 -4.55 -22.02
N ASP A 78 20.84 -5.15 -22.13
CA ASP A 78 21.79 -4.85 -23.21
C ASP A 78 21.11 -5.10 -24.57
N PRO A 79 21.11 -4.12 -25.50
CA PRO A 79 20.54 -4.24 -26.83
C PRO A 79 21.00 -5.46 -27.63
N LYS A 80 22.20 -5.99 -27.36
CA LYS A 80 22.72 -7.19 -28.03
C LYS A 80 21.96 -8.47 -27.67
N PHE A 81 21.27 -8.48 -26.54
CA PHE A 81 20.42 -9.58 -26.08
C PHE A 81 18.93 -9.23 -26.16
N LYS A 82 18.57 -8.09 -26.76
CA LYS A 82 17.18 -7.72 -27.04
C LYS A 82 16.77 -8.32 -28.38
N THR A 83 15.92 -9.32 -28.35
CA THR A 83 15.12 -9.71 -29.50
C THR A 83 13.87 -8.81 -29.58
N PRO A 84 13.29 -8.60 -30.77
CA PRO A 84 12.03 -7.85 -30.90
C PRO A 84 10.86 -8.42 -30.07
N SER A 85 10.87 -9.72 -29.72
CA SER A 85 9.82 -10.31 -28.86
C SER A 85 9.94 -9.83 -27.40
N ASP A 86 11.16 -9.69 -26.89
CA ASP A 86 11.41 -9.33 -25.48
C ASP A 86 10.77 -7.98 -25.05
N ALA A 87 10.53 -7.07 -26.00
CA ALA A 87 9.89 -5.79 -25.74
C ALA A 87 8.34 -5.89 -25.65
N ALA A 88 7.73 -6.83 -26.36
CA ALA A 88 6.32 -7.17 -26.19
C ALA A 88 6.10 -7.98 -24.89
N ASP A 89 7.02 -8.90 -24.61
CA ASP A 89 6.88 -9.91 -23.55
C ASP A 89 6.64 -9.32 -22.16
N VAL A 90 7.33 -8.25 -21.74
CA VAL A 90 7.15 -7.71 -20.38
C VAL A 90 5.85 -6.91 -20.24
N LYS A 91 5.44 -6.20 -21.29
CA LYS A 91 4.15 -5.49 -21.25
C LYS A 91 3.01 -6.52 -21.22
N GLU A 92 3.06 -7.54 -22.05
CA GLU A 92 2.07 -8.62 -22.05
C GLU A 92 2.08 -9.38 -20.72
N LEU A 93 3.26 -9.73 -20.19
CA LEU A 93 3.40 -10.35 -18.88
C LEU A 93 2.77 -9.53 -17.75
N LEU A 94 2.98 -8.21 -17.72
CA LEU A 94 2.32 -7.34 -16.73
C LEU A 94 0.80 -7.30 -16.92
N PHE A 95 0.33 -7.40 -18.16
CA PHE A 95 -1.09 -7.41 -18.44
C PHE A 95 -1.75 -8.73 -18.01
N ASP A 96 -1.04 -9.84 -18.16
CA ASP A 96 -1.45 -11.17 -17.72
C ASP A 96 -1.38 -11.33 -16.20
N MET A 97 -0.34 -10.80 -15.55
CA MET A 97 -0.17 -10.89 -14.09
C MET A 97 -1.13 -9.99 -13.30
N TYR A 98 -1.55 -8.86 -13.88
CA TYR A 98 -2.41 -7.88 -13.19
C TYR A 98 -3.61 -7.50 -14.05
N PRO A 99 -4.53 -8.41 -14.42
CA PRO A 99 -5.62 -8.15 -15.37
C PRO A 99 -6.61 -7.07 -14.88
N ILE A 100 -7.30 -6.43 -15.83
CA ILE A 100 -8.27 -5.33 -15.60
C ILE A 100 -9.53 -5.51 -16.46
N ASN A 101 -10.17 -6.68 -16.36
CA ASN A 101 -11.21 -7.14 -17.29
C ASN A 101 -12.59 -7.37 -16.66
N THR A 102 -12.77 -7.10 -15.37
CA THR A 102 -13.98 -7.44 -14.60
C THR A 102 -14.67 -6.24 -13.92
N GLU A 103 -14.08 -5.04 -14.00
CA GLU A 103 -14.54 -3.81 -13.32
C GLU A 103 -14.65 -3.95 -11.78
N THR A 104 -13.87 -4.87 -11.20
CA THR A 104 -13.86 -5.17 -9.76
C THR A 104 -12.91 -4.24 -8.98
N PHE A 105 -12.94 -4.32 -7.65
CA PHE A 105 -11.91 -3.68 -6.83
C PHE A 105 -10.51 -4.27 -7.08
N GLU A 106 -10.43 -5.55 -7.47
CA GLU A 106 -9.17 -6.18 -7.88
C GLU A 106 -8.57 -5.49 -9.10
N ASP A 107 -9.41 -5.17 -10.10
CA ASP A 107 -8.99 -4.41 -11.28
C ASP A 107 -8.42 -3.04 -10.89
N GLN A 108 -8.97 -2.38 -9.86
CA GLN A 108 -8.42 -1.10 -9.38
C GLN A 108 -7.04 -1.27 -8.74
N ILE A 109 -6.84 -2.33 -7.96
CA ILE A 109 -5.53 -2.68 -7.40
C ILE A 109 -4.54 -3.00 -8.53
N ASN A 110 -4.94 -3.82 -9.48
CA ASN A 110 -4.14 -4.25 -10.62
C ASN A 110 -3.75 -3.07 -11.51
N GLN A 111 -4.70 -2.20 -11.85
CA GLN A 111 -4.42 -0.94 -12.56
C GLN A 111 -3.40 -0.11 -11.78
N LYS A 112 -3.56 0.01 -10.45
CA LYS A 112 -2.66 0.82 -9.65
C LYS A 112 -1.25 0.24 -9.55
N ILE A 113 -1.12 -1.08 -9.47
CA ILE A 113 0.19 -1.77 -9.54
C ILE A 113 0.89 -1.42 -10.85
N ARG A 114 0.19 -1.53 -11.99
CA ARG A 114 0.73 -1.17 -13.30
C ARG A 114 1.16 0.30 -13.35
N ASP A 115 0.32 1.22 -12.88
CA ASP A 115 0.61 2.66 -12.86
C ASP A 115 1.88 2.98 -12.07
N ILE A 116 2.02 2.39 -10.88
CA ILE A 116 3.19 2.58 -10.02
C ILE A 116 4.43 2.02 -10.69
N ALA A 117 4.34 0.81 -11.25
CA ALA A 117 5.45 0.18 -11.95
C ALA A 117 5.95 1.05 -13.11
N TYR A 118 5.07 1.53 -13.98
CA TYR A 118 5.45 2.39 -15.11
C TYR A 118 5.96 3.76 -14.69
N SER A 119 5.50 4.30 -13.56
CA SER A 119 5.89 5.62 -13.07
C SER A 119 7.21 5.61 -12.29
N HIS A 120 7.52 4.50 -11.60
CA HIS A 120 8.60 4.43 -10.61
C HIS A 120 9.67 3.37 -10.92
N TRP A 121 9.62 2.66 -12.05
CA TRP A 121 10.64 1.64 -12.40
C TRP A 121 12.09 2.14 -12.32
N GLN A 122 12.35 3.45 -12.51
CA GLN A 122 13.70 4.01 -12.44
C GLN A 122 14.29 4.01 -11.03
N THR A 123 13.44 4.01 -10.00
CA THR A 123 13.85 3.93 -8.60
C THR A 123 13.99 2.48 -8.13
N TRP A 124 13.71 1.51 -8.99
CA TRP A 124 13.86 0.09 -8.65
C TRP A 124 15.33 -0.28 -8.51
N THR A 125 15.62 -1.16 -7.55
CA THR A 125 16.95 -1.73 -7.33
C THR A 125 16.83 -3.17 -6.82
N ASP A 126 17.78 -4.01 -7.20
CA ASP A 126 17.95 -5.38 -6.71
C ASP A 126 18.67 -5.43 -5.35
N VAL A 127 19.23 -4.31 -4.89
CA VAL A 127 19.98 -4.25 -3.64
C VAL A 127 18.99 -4.23 -2.46
N PRO A 128 19.14 -5.14 -1.48
CA PRO A 128 18.35 -5.11 -0.25
C PRO A 128 18.60 -3.80 0.51
N TYR A 129 17.59 -3.39 1.30
CA TYR A 129 17.56 -2.29 2.26
C TYR A 129 18.94 -1.81 2.80
N PRO A 130 19.20 -0.49 2.99
CA PRO A 130 18.28 0.65 3.05
C PRO A 130 18.19 1.43 1.73
N THR A 131 17.68 0.78 0.69
CA THR A 131 17.50 1.33 -0.65
C THR A 131 16.25 2.19 -0.80
N ASP A 132 16.07 2.78 -1.98
CA ASP A 132 14.89 3.56 -2.35
C ASP A 132 13.61 2.68 -2.27
N VAL A 133 12.71 3.04 -1.35
CA VAL A 133 11.41 2.37 -1.11
C VAL A 133 10.22 3.13 -1.71
N THR A 134 10.47 3.99 -2.70
CA THR A 134 9.43 4.84 -3.30
C THR A 134 8.28 4.02 -3.89
N ILE A 135 8.58 2.84 -4.46
CA ILE A 135 7.57 1.97 -5.09
C ILE A 135 6.63 1.41 -4.03
N GLU A 136 7.18 0.77 -3.00
CA GLU A 136 6.45 0.15 -1.90
C GLU A 136 5.65 1.18 -1.11
N LYS A 137 6.30 2.31 -0.78
CA LYS A 137 5.66 3.40 -0.05
C LYS A 137 4.49 4.00 -0.83
N THR A 138 4.62 4.15 -2.14
CA THR A 138 3.54 4.66 -2.99
C THR A 138 2.37 3.68 -3.04
N ALA A 139 2.66 2.38 -3.24
CA ALA A 139 1.64 1.33 -3.25
C ALA A 139 0.89 1.26 -1.91
N TRP A 140 1.65 1.20 -0.81
CA TRP A 140 1.12 1.18 0.54
C TRP A 140 0.18 2.36 0.82
N ASN A 141 0.67 3.58 0.59
CA ASN A 141 -0.05 4.81 0.91
C ASN A 141 -1.35 4.95 0.11
N TRP A 142 -1.39 4.42 -1.10
CA TRP A 142 -2.64 4.37 -1.86
C TRP A 142 -3.58 3.29 -1.33
N CYS A 143 -3.07 2.09 -1.07
CA CYS A 143 -3.88 0.94 -0.66
C CYS A 143 -4.57 1.17 0.69
N ILE A 144 -3.84 1.63 1.71
CA ILE A 144 -4.40 1.82 3.05
C ILE A 144 -5.48 2.91 3.12
N LYS A 145 -5.56 3.78 2.11
CA LYS A 145 -6.57 4.84 1.97
C LYS A 145 -7.85 4.35 1.30
N GLN A 146 -7.87 3.15 0.74
CA GLN A 146 -9.07 2.61 0.11
C GLN A 146 -10.11 2.22 1.19
N PRO A 147 -11.42 2.31 0.88
CA PRO A 147 -12.49 1.89 1.79
C PRO A 147 -12.40 0.40 2.12
N LEU A 148 -12.72 0.01 3.37
CA LEU A 148 -12.65 -1.39 3.82
C LEU A 148 -13.55 -2.33 3.00
N LYS A 149 -14.71 -1.84 2.56
CA LYS A 149 -15.69 -2.62 1.78
C LYS A 149 -15.07 -3.36 0.58
N GLY A 150 -14.19 -2.71 -0.17
CA GLY A 150 -13.59 -3.33 -1.37
C GLY A 150 -12.70 -4.52 -1.06
N PHE A 151 -12.02 -4.53 0.09
CA PHE A 151 -11.11 -5.61 0.47
C PHE A 151 -11.84 -6.91 0.80
N TRP A 152 -13.04 -6.84 1.39
CA TRP A 152 -13.85 -8.02 1.68
C TRP A 152 -14.37 -8.76 0.44
N GLU A 153 -14.46 -8.04 -0.68
CA GLU A 153 -14.86 -8.62 -1.95
C GLU A 153 -13.69 -9.37 -2.62
N LEU A 154 -12.47 -9.22 -2.10
CA LEU A 154 -11.26 -9.93 -2.51
C LEU A 154 -11.05 -11.13 -1.57
N ASN A 155 -11.49 -12.31 -1.99
CA ASN A 155 -11.27 -13.59 -1.30
C ASN A 155 -10.26 -14.45 -2.06
#